data_AF-A0A916VQB9-F1
#
_entry.id   AF-A0A916VQB9-F1
#
_cell.length_a   1.000
_cell.length_b   1.000
_cell.length_c   1.000
_cell.angle_alpha   90.00
_cell.angle_beta   90.00
_cell.angle_gamma   90.00
#
_symmetry.space_group_name_H-M   'P 1'
#
loop_
_entity.id
_entity.type
_entity.pdbx_description
1 polymer ?
#
loop_
_entity_poly.entity_id
_entity_poly.type
_entity_poly.pdbx_seq_one_letter_code
_entity_poly.pdbx_strand_id
1 'polypeptide(L)'
;MTNQNTLNTQGKASVADKAKATASDLAGQAKETANSAAQTAANAAVQQADNAKSSVADEVSGVASALRTAADEMRNGSPQERTFGQMAEGLADASDALRDKDLGTMVEDVTQFARKNPLLFLGGAALVGFAATRFAKASGDTNHGNSHASAGSAQGYETYAPATQTGTTRTGGDFS
;
A
#
# COMPACT_ATOMS: atom_id res chain seq x y z
N MET A 1 20.44 0.43 55.40
CA MET A 1 20.34 0.98 54.04
C MET A 1 19.79 -0.12 53.15
N THR A 2 18.49 -0.07 52.82
CA THR A 2 17.78 -1.17 52.15
C THR A 2 17.91 -1.03 50.63
N ASN A 3 18.52 -2.03 49.99
CA ASN A 3 18.71 -2.11 48.54
C ASN A 3 17.37 -2.28 47.80
N GLN A 4 16.90 -1.24 47.12
CA GLN A 4 15.64 -1.21 46.36
C GLN A 4 15.78 -1.55 44.86
N ASN A 5 16.86 -2.22 44.42
CA ASN A 5 17.15 -2.37 42.99
C ASN A 5 16.79 -3.73 42.36
N THR A 6 16.17 -4.67 43.09
CA THR A 6 15.98 -6.06 42.62
C THR A 6 14.59 -6.36 42.02
N LEU A 7 13.61 -5.46 42.12
CA LEU A 7 12.23 -5.69 41.64
C LEU A 7 12.03 -5.44 40.14
N ASN A 8 12.97 -4.79 39.45
CA ASN A 8 12.81 -4.41 38.04
C ASN A 8 13.30 -5.48 37.02
N THR A 9 13.94 -6.55 37.50
CA THR A 9 14.59 -7.55 36.64
C THR A 9 13.71 -8.79 36.37
N GLN A 10 12.84 -9.19 37.31
CA GLN A 10 11.95 -10.35 37.14
C GLN A 10 10.79 -10.10 36.15
N GLY A 11 10.24 -8.88 36.10
CA GLY A 11 9.18 -8.52 35.14
C GLY A 11 9.66 -8.52 33.70
N LYS A 12 10.87 -7.99 33.43
CA LYS A 12 11.45 -7.90 32.07
C LYS A 12 11.86 -9.25 31.51
N ALA A 13 12.38 -10.16 32.34
CA ALA A 13 12.69 -11.53 31.94
C ALA A 13 11.42 -12.25 31.45
N SER A 14 10.33 -12.20 32.23
CA SER A 14 9.07 -12.87 31.87
C SER A 14 8.42 -12.36 30.58
N VAL A 15 8.54 -11.06 30.29
CA VAL A 15 7.99 -10.45 29.07
C VAL A 15 8.87 -10.76 27.86
N ALA A 16 10.19 -10.75 28.02
CA ALA A 16 11.11 -11.15 26.95
C ALA A 16 10.97 -12.65 26.61
N ASP A 17 10.82 -13.51 27.60
CA ASP A 17 10.62 -14.95 27.41
C ASP A 17 9.27 -15.25 26.74
N LYS A 18 8.19 -14.58 27.15
CA LYS A 18 6.89 -14.67 26.48
C LYS A 18 6.94 -14.15 25.05
N ALA A 19 7.57 -12.99 24.83
CA ALA A 19 7.72 -12.43 23.48
C ALA A 19 8.53 -13.36 22.57
N LYS A 20 9.58 -14.00 23.10
CA LYS A 20 10.38 -14.98 22.36
C LYS A 20 9.59 -16.25 22.03
N ALA A 21 8.81 -16.76 22.98
CA ALA A 21 7.94 -17.91 22.75
C ALA A 21 6.90 -17.61 21.65
N THR A 22 6.17 -16.50 21.78
CA THR A 22 5.18 -16.07 20.77
C THR A 22 5.83 -15.81 19.42
N ALA A 23 7.02 -15.19 19.37
CA ALA A 23 7.74 -14.98 18.13
C ALA A 23 8.18 -16.31 17.49
N SER A 24 8.59 -17.30 18.28
CA SER A 24 9.01 -18.61 17.78
C SER A 24 7.83 -19.42 17.22
N ASP A 25 6.68 -19.39 17.90
CA ASP A 25 5.46 -20.06 17.44
C ASP A 25 4.91 -19.42 16.16
N LEU A 26 4.87 -18.07 16.13
CA LEU A 26 4.46 -17.32 14.96
C LEU A 26 5.42 -17.54 13.79
N ALA A 27 6.74 -17.56 14.04
CA ALA A 27 7.74 -17.84 13.02
C ALA A 27 7.59 -19.24 12.43
N GLY A 28 7.26 -20.25 13.26
CA GLY A 28 7.02 -21.62 12.80
C GLY A 28 5.82 -21.71 11.85
N GLN A 29 4.68 -21.14 12.24
CA GLN A 29 3.45 -21.14 11.43
C GLN A 29 3.58 -20.27 10.16
N ALA A 30 4.23 -19.11 10.31
CA ALA A 30 4.49 -18.21 9.19
C ALA A 30 5.42 -18.85 8.16
N LYS A 31 6.43 -19.62 8.58
CA LYS A 31 7.37 -20.28 7.67
C LYS A 31 6.68 -21.32 6.78
N GLU A 32 5.82 -22.18 7.35
CA GLU A 32 5.07 -23.19 6.59
C GLU A 32 4.16 -22.54 5.53
N THR A 33 3.39 -21.53 5.97
CA THR A 33 2.46 -20.79 5.11
C THR A 33 3.20 -20.00 4.03
N ALA A 34 4.29 -19.32 4.42
CA ALA A 34 5.10 -18.53 3.51
C ALA A 34 5.77 -19.41 2.44
N ASN A 35 6.26 -20.60 2.78
CA ASN A 35 6.86 -21.50 1.79
C ASN A 35 5.85 -21.92 0.71
N SER A 36 4.64 -22.30 1.11
CA SER A 36 3.58 -22.71 0.17
C SER A 36 3.12 -21.56 -0.72
N ALA A 37 2.93 -20.38 -0.12
CA ALA A 37 2.57 -19.17 -0.86
C ALA A 37 3.70 -18.72 -1.80
N ALA A 38 4.95 -18.75 -1.34
CA ALA A 38 6.12 -18.36 -2.12
C ALA A 38 6.33 -19.27 -3.32
N GLN A 39 6.15 -20.59 -3.19
CA GLN A 39 6.27 -21.52 -4.31
C GLN A 39 5.25 -21.21 -5.41
N THR A 40 4.00 -20.93 -5.01
CA THR A 40 2.92 -20.59 -5.94
C THR A 40 3.17 -19.24 -6.61
N ALA A 41 3.56 -18.23 -5.83
CA ALA A 41 3.90 -16.90 -6.33
C ALA A 41 5.10 -16.93 -7.27
N ALA A 42 6.15 -17.70 -6.95
CA ALA A 42 7.34 -17.83 -7.79
C ALA A 42 7.00 -18.40 -9.17
N ASN A 43 6.20 -19.47 -9.23
CA ASN A 43 5.80 -20.09 -10.49
C ASN A 43 4.98 -19.13 -11.38
N ALA A 44 4.11 -18.30 -10.77
CA ALA A 44 3.34 -17.29 -11.49
C ALA A 44 4.21 -16.10 -11.91
N ALA A 45 5.12 -15.66 -11.04
CA ALA A 45 6.02 -14.53 -11.28
C ALA A 45 6.96 -14.81 -12.46
N VAL A 46 7.57 -16.00 -12.53
CA VAL A 46 8.51 -16.35 -13.62
C VAL A 46 7.87 -16.19 -15.00
N GLN A 47 6.58 -16.52 -15.15
CA GLN A 47 5.87 -16.42 -16.43
C GLN A 47 5.54 -14.98 -16.86
N GLN A 48 5.45 -14.05 -15.91
CA GLN A 48 5.00 -12.68 -16.16
C GLN A 48 6.10 -11.63 -15.91
N ALA A 49 7.23 -12.04 -15.35
CA ALA A 49 8.29 -11.17 -14.88
C ALA A 49 9.09 -10.51 -16.00
N ASP A 50 9.31 -11.13 -17.15
CA ASP A 50 10.16 -10.52 -18.19
C ASP A 50 9.55 -9.22 -18.74
N ASN A 51 8.23 -9.20 -18.94
CA ASN A 51 7.53 -7.97 -19.35
C ASN A 51 7.43 -6.96 -18.21
N ALA A 52 7.19 -7.42 -16.99
CA ALA A 52 7.08 -6.52 -15.82
C ALA A 52 8.44 -5.89 -15.45
N LYS A 53 9.55 -6.61 -15.63
CA LYS A 53 10.91 -6.14 -15.31
C LYS A 53 11.27 -4.88 -16.08
N SER A 54 10.99 -4.83 -17.38
CA SER A 54 11.30 -3.64 -18.21
C SER A 54 10.49 -2.42 -17.74
N SER A 55 9.17 -2.56 -17.56
CA SER A 55 8.33 -1.44 -17.11
C SER A 55 8.72 -0.91 -15.73
N VAL A 56 9.03 -1.82 -14.78
CA VAL A 56 9.48 -1.42 -13.45
C VAL A 56 10.87 -0.76 -13.51
N ALA A 57 11.79 -1.30 -14.32
CA ALA A 57 13.11 -0.72 -14.50
C ALA A 57 13.04 0.70 -15.08
N ASP A 58 12.16 0.93 -16.05
CA ASP A 58 11.96 2.26 -16.64
C ASP A 58 11.43 3.27 -15.62
N GLU A 59 10.45 2.88 -14.78
CA GLU A 59 9.98 3.75 -13.70
C GLU A 59 11.07 4.06 -12.68
N VAL A 60 11.85 3.05 -12.26
CA VAL A 60 12.95 3.25 -11.31
C VAL A 60 14.03 4.16 -11.91
N SER A 61 14.37 3.97 -13.18
CA SER A 61 15.31 4.84 -13.91
C SER A 61 14.79 6.28 -14.03
N GLY A 62 13.49 6.45 -14.22
CA GLY A 62 12.83 7.77 -14.21
C GLY A 62 12.98 8.49 -12.86
N VAL A 63 12.77 7.75 -11.76
CA VAL A 63 12.98 8.29 -10.40
C VAL A 63 14.45 8.61 -10.15
N ALA A 64 15.37 7.73 -10.56
CA ALA A 64 16.81 7.97 -10.48
C ALA A 64 17.21 9.27 -11.20
N SER A 65 16.69 9.46 -12.42
CA SER A 65 16.94 10.65 -13.24
C SER A 65 16.38 11.92 -12.60
N ALA A 66 15.19 11.85 -12.02
CA ALA A 66 14.59 12.97 -11.30
C ALA A 66 15.40 13.34 -10.04
N LEU A 67 15.86 12.35 -9.27
CA LEU A 67 16.71 12.57 -8.10
C LEU A 67 18.08 13.12 -8.48
N ARG A 68 18.66 12.65 -9.59
CA ARG A 68 19.91 13.17 -10.13
C ARG A 68 19.76 14.64 -10.51
N THR A 69 18.70 14.98 -11.24
CA THR A 69 18.37 16.37 -11.62
C THR A 69 18.21 17.23 -10.38
N ALA A 70 17.44 16.76 -9.39
CA ALA A 70 17.26 17.49 -8.13
C ALA A 70 18.58 17.69 -7.39
N ALA A 71 19.47 16.69 -7.37
CA ALA A 71 20.80 16.81 -6.78
C ALA A 71 21.65 17.86 -7.51
N ASP A 72 21.63 17.87 -8.84
CA ASP A 72 22.40 18.81 -9.67
C ASP A 72 21.87 20.27 -9.52
N GLU A 73 20.59 20.45 -9.21
CA GLU A 73 20.00 21.76 -8.86
C GLU A 73 20.36 22.22 -7.43
N MET A 74 20.85 21.32 -6.57
CA MET A 74 21.32 21.69 -5.24
C MET A 74 22.67 22.40 -5.28
N ARG A 75 23.03 23.04 -4.16
CA ARG A 75 24.33 23.68 -4.03
C ARG A 75 25.45 22.65 -4.11
N ASN A 76 26.31 22.83 -5.11
CA ASN A 76 27.50 22.02 -5.37
C ASN A 76 28.35 21.81 -4.09
N GLY A 77 28.64 20.55 -3.77
CA GLY A 77 29.33 20.08 -2.58
C GLY A 77 28.46 19.84 -1.33
N SER A 78 27.14 20.11 -1.40
CA SER A 78 26.28 19.99 -0.22
C SER A 78 26.13 18.53 0.26
N PRO A 79 25.93 18.28 1.57
CA PRO A 79 25.64 16.94 2.07
C PRO A 79 24.40 16.31 1.40
N GLN A 80 23.40 17.13 1.11
CA GLN A 80 22.17 16.71 0.47
C GLN A 80 22.39 16.31 -0.98
N GLU A 81 23.11 17.10 -1.80
CA GLU A 81 23.50 16.71 -3.17
C GLU A 81 24.17 15.33 -3.17
N ARG A 82 25.14 15.12 -2.26
CA ARG A 82 25.83 13.82 -2.15
C ARG A 82 24.87 12.69 -1.80
N THR A 83 23.91 12.96 -0.92
CA THR A 83 22.92 11.96 -0.48
C THR A 83 21.95 11.62 -1.63
N PHE A 84 21.40 12.62 -2.29
CA PHE A 84 20.50 12.43 -3.44
C PHE A 84 21.22 11.79 -4.63
N GLY A 85 22.47 12.18 -4.90
CA GLY A 85 23.32 11.56 -5.91
C GLY A 85 23.58 10.08 -5.62
N GLN A 86 23.91 9.72 -4.38
CA GLN A 86 24.08 8.31 -3.97
C GLN A 86 22.79 7.50 -4.11
N MET A 87 21.64 8.10 -3.81
CA MET A 87 20.34 7.45 -4.01
C MET A 87 20.03 7.27 -5.48
N ALA A 88 20.29 8.28 -6.31
CA ALA A 88 20.09 8.22 -7.75
C ALA A 88 20.96 7.13 -8.39
N GLU A 89 22.25 7.07 -8.04
CA GLU A 89 23.17 6.03 -8.52
C GLU A 89 22.69 4.63 -8.13
N GLY A 90 22.31 4.44 -6.86
CA GLY A 90 21.80 3.15 -6.39
C GLY A 90 20.49 2.72 -7.07
N LEU A 91 19.63 3.67 -7.45
CA LEU A 91 18.40 3.39 -8.19
C LEU A 91 18.69 3.08 -9.67
N ALA A 92 19.66 3.77 -10.28
CA ALA A 92 20.10 3.47 -11.64
C ALA A 92 20.68 2.06 -11.73
N ASP A 93 21.61 1.70 -10.83
CA ASP A 93 22.18 0.36 -10.72
C ASP A 93 21.09 -0.71 -10.50
N ALA A 94 20.11 -0.41 -9.65
CA ALA A 94 18.98 -1.31 -9.43
C ALA A 94 18.12 -1.48 -10.69
N SER A 95 17.90 -0.42 -11.47
CA SER A 95 17.14 -0.48 -12.72
C SER A 95 17.85 -1.32 -13.80
N ASP A 96 19.17 -1.19 -13.92
CA ASP A 96 19.97 -1.99 -14.84
C ASP A 96 20.01 -3.45 -14.41
N ALA A 97 20.18 -3.71 -13.11
CA ALA A 97 20.04 -5.06 -12.57
C ALA A 97 18.66 -5.65 -12.86
N LEU A 98 17.58 -4.87 -12.71
CA LEU A 98 16.21 -5.33 -12.99
C LEU A 98 15.97 -5.72 -14.45
N ARG A 99 16.66 -5.06 -15.38
CA ARG A 99 16.53 -5.29 -16.82
C ARG A 99 17.36 -6.46 -17.31
N ASP A 100 18.61 -6.55 -16.88
CA ASP A 100 19.59 -7.47 -17.47
C ASP A 100 19.76 -8.78 -16.69
N LYS A 101 19.27 -8.84 -15.44
CA LYS A 101 19.58 -9.96 -14.53
C LYS A 101 18.46 -11.00 -14.50
N ASP A 102 18.85 -12.26 -14.35
CA ASP A 102 17.90 -13.34 -14.09
C ASP A 102 17.26 -13.20 -12.71
N LEU A 103 15.98 -13.58 -12.61
CA LEU A 103 15.23 -13.52 -11.34
C LEU A 103 15.90 -14.33 -10.23
N GLY A 104 16.53 -15.46 -10.58
CA GLY A 104 17.26 -16.30 -9.62
C GLY A 104 18.39 -15.53 -8.94
N THR A 105 19.15 -14.74 -9.69
CA THR A 105 20.26 -13.96 -9.14
C THR A 105 19.76 -12.74 -8.35
N MET A 106 18.63 -12.13 -8.76
CA MET A 106 18.00 -11.07 -7.95
C MET A 106 17.55 -11.57 -6.58
N VAL A 107 16.94 -12.76 -6.53
CA VAL A 107 16.51 -13.37 -5.27
C VAL A 107 17.69 -13.66 -4.36
N GLU A 108 18.83 -14.10 -4.92
CA GLU A 108 20.08 -14.30 -4.17
C GLU A 108 20.58 -12.99 -3.55
N ASP A 109 20.59 -11.90 -4.31
CA ASP A 109 21.03 -10.57 -3.84
C ASP A 109 20.11 -10.03 -2.74
N VAL A 110 18.79 -10.12 -2.94
CA VAL A 110 17.79 -9.72 -1.92
C VAL A 110 17.96 -10.55 -0.65
N THR A 111 18.21 -11.86 -0.78
CA THR A 111 18.46 -12.75 0.35
C THR A 111 19.73 -12.35 1.09
N GLN A 112 20.80 -12.01 0.38
CA GLN A 112 22.05 -11.56 0.98
C GLN A 112 21.86 -10.22 1.70
N PHE A 113 21.11 -9.28 1.10
CA PHE A 113 20.76 -8.01 1.72
C PHE A 113 19.93 -8.19 2.99
N ALA A 114 18.92 -9.06 2.95
CA ALA A 114 18.05 -9.36 4.10
C ALA A 114 18.84 -9.91 5.29
N ARG A 115 19.84 -10.76 5.04
CA ARG A 115 20.73 -11.30 6.09
C ARG A 115 21.66 -10.22 6.66
N LYS A 116 22.15 -9.30 5.83
CA LYS A 116 23.03 -8.20 6.25
C LYS A 116 22.28 -7.12 7.05
N ASN A 117 21.04 -6.83 6.66
CA ASN A 117 20.25 -5.73 7.21
C ASN A 117 18.82 -6.18 7.60
N PRO A 118 18.66 -7.02 8.64
CA PRO A 118 17.37 -7.61 8.97
C PRO A 118 16.29 -6.58 9.31
N LEU A 119 16.65 -5.49 10.01
CA LEU A 119 15.69 -4.43 10.36
C LEU A 119 15.16 -3.69 9.12
N LEU A 120 16.02 -3.38 8.15
CA LEU A 120 15.60 -2.71 6.91
C LEU A 120 14.71 -3.62 6.08
N PHE A 121 15.04 -4.91 6.01
CA PHE A 121 14.22 -5.88 5.29
C PHE A 121 12.83 -6.04 5.91
N LEU A 122 12.74 -6.23 7.24
CA LEU A 122 11.44 -6.34 7.92
C LEU A 122 10.60 -5.06 7.78
N GLY A 123 11.22 -3.88 7.93
CA GLY A 123 10.55 -2.61 7.76
C GLY A 123 10.03 -2.41 6.32
N GLY A 124 10.88 -2.68 5.33
CA GLY A 124 10.50 -2.59 3.91
C GLY A 124 9.38 -3.57 3.54
N ALA A 125 9.49 -4.83 3.96
CA ALA A 125 8.47 -5.85 3.71
C ALA A 125 7.12 -5.49 4.32
N ALA A 126 7.11 -4.93 5.54
CA ALA A 126 5.88 -4.47 6.18
C ALA A 126 5.23 -3.31 5.40
N LEU A 127 6.02 -2.33 4.94
CA LEU A 127 5.53 -1.22 4.13
C LEU A 127 4.96 -1.70 2.78
N VAL A 128 5.65 -2.60 2.09
CA VAL A 128 5.18 -3.19 0.82
C VAL A 128 3.89 -3.99 1.05
N GLY A 129 3.83 -4.82 2.09
CA GLY A 129 2.62 -5.59 2.42
C GLY A 129 1.42 -4.69 2.75
N PHE A 130 1.64 -3.60 3.48
CA PHE A 130 0.60 -2.60 3.74
C PHE A 130 0.14 -1.90 2.46
N ALA A 131 1.08 -1.46 1.61
CA ALA A 131 0.77 -0.81 0.34
C ALA A 131 -0.03 -1.75 -0.58
N ALA A 132 0.37 -3.03 -0.67
CA ALA A 132 -0.34 -4.05 -1.42
C ALA A 132 -1.77 -4.24 -0.88
N THR A 133 -1.95 -4.28 0.44
CA THR A 133 -3.28 -4.37 1.07
C THR A 133 -4.14 -3.16 0.74
N ARG A 134 -3.55 -1.95 0.76
CA ARG A 134 -4.25 -0.71 0.43
C ARG A 134 -4.65 -0.70 -1.04
N PHE A 135 -3.77 -1.13 -1.94
CA PHE A 135 -4.07 -1.24 -3.37
C PHE A 135 -5.17 -2.26 -3.66
N ALA A 136 -5.12 -3.43 -3.01
CA ALA A 136 -6.16 -4.44 -3.12
C ALA A 136 -7.52 -3.90 -2.63
N LYS A 137 -7.55 -3.20 -1.49
CA LYS A 137 -8.77 -2.54 -0.98
C LYS A 137 -9.29 -1.47 -1.93
N ALA A 138 -8.40 -0.62 -2.45
CA ALA A 138 -8.77 0.46 -3.37
C ALA A 138 -9.28 -0.06 -4.72
N SER A 139 -8.76 -1.20 -5.18
CA SER A 139 -9.21 -1.84 -6.43
C SER A 139 -10.60 -2.50 -6.28
N GLY A 140 -11.04 -2.78 -5.05
CA GLY A 140 -12.35 -3.37 -4.75
C GLY A 140 -13.52 -2.38 -4.71
N ASP A 141 -13.28 -1.07 -4.66
CA ASP A 141 -14.30 -0.02 -4.55
C ASP A 141 -14.81 0.49 -5.92
N THR A 142 -14.90 -0.41 -6.91
CA THR A 142 -15.31 -0.04 -8.29
C THR A 142 -16.78 -0.40 -8.62
N ASN A 143 -17.60 -0.89 -7.68
CA ASN A 143 -18.95 -1.38 -8.01
C ASN A 143 -20.02 -1.19 -6.92
N HIS A 144 -20.33 0.04 -6.48
CA HIS A 144 -21.61 0.32 -5.80
C HIS A 144 -22.12 1.71 -6.17
N GLY A 145 -22.60 1.84 -7.41
CA GLY A 145 -23.08 3.12 -7.93
C GLY A 145 -24.11 3.00 -9.04
N ASN A 146 -24.95 1.96 -9.08
CA ASN A 146 -26.22 2.04 -9.83
C ASN A 146 -27.22 0.95 -9.41
N SER A 147 -27.82 1.09 -8.23
CA SER A 147 -29.05 0.37 -7.88
C SER A 147 -29.92 1.24 -6.99
N HIS A 148 -30.35 2.39 -7.52
CA HIS A 148 -31.61 2.99 -7.07
C HIS A 148 -32.75 2.17 -7.68
N ALA A 149 -33.01 1.00 -7.08
CA ALA A 149 -34.28 0.32 -7.22
C ALA A 149 -35.30 1.11 -6.38
N SER A 150 -35.94 2.12 -6.99
CA SER A 150 -37.17 2.69 -6.44
C SER A 150 -38.28 1.67 -6.64
N ALA A 151 -38.39 0.73 -5.71
CA ALA A 151 -39.51 -0.19 -5.60
C ALA A 151 -39.94 -0.29 -4.13
N GLY A 152 -40.95 0.51 -3.80
CA GLY A 152 -42.00 0.14 -2.85
C GLY A 152 -41.70 0.23 -1.36
N SER A 153 -42.25 1.26 -0.72
CA SER A 153 -42.75 1.16 0.66
C SER A 153 -44.09 1.87 0.76
N ALA A 154 -45.16 1.08 0.84
CA ALA A 154 -46.51 1.51 1.15
C ALA A 154 -46.68 1.72 2.66
N GLN A 155 -47.32 2.84 3.04
CA GLN A 155 -48.01 3.16 4.31
C GLN A 155 -48.25 4.68 4.24
N GLY A 156 -49.44 5.26 4.20
CA GLY A 156 -50.72 4.96 4.85
C GLY A 156 -51.10 6.20 5.67
N TYR A 157 -52.33 6.71 5.49
CA TYR A 157 -53.03 7.83 6.16
C TYR A 157 -52.48 9.27 6.01
N GLU A 158 -53.24 10.16 5.37
CA GLU A 158 -53.87 11.31 6.05
C GLU A 158 -54.87 12.04 5.14
N THR A 159 -56.04 12.32 5.72
CA THR A 159 -57.18 13.05 5.17
C THR A 159 -56.86 14.53 5.03
N TYR A 160 -57.12 15.11 3.86
CA TYR A 160 -57.61 16.49 3.77
C TYR A 160 -58.27 16.73 2.40
N ALA A 161 -59.56 17.08 2.40
CA ALA A 161 -60.27 17.57 1.23
C ALA A 161 -60.09 19.09 1.12
N PRO A 162 -59.62 19.65 -0.01
CA PRO A 162 -59.79 21.07 -0.26
C PRO A 162 -61.08 21.35 -1.05
N ALA A 163 -61.83 22.30 -0.50
CA ALA A 163 -63.13 22.76 -0.94
C ALA A 163 -63.14 23.38 -2.34
N THR A 164 -64.29 23.25 -3.01
CA THR A 164 -64.70 24.05 -4.17
C THR A 164 -64.61 25.55 -3.87
N GLN A 165 -63.96 26.30 -4.76
CA GLN A 165 -64.20 27.73 -4.87
C GLN A 165 -64.38 28.13 -6.34
N THR A 166 -65.65 28.28 -6.70
CA THR A 166 -66.18 29.11 -7.78
C THR A 166 -65.65 30.53 -7.69
N GLY A 167 -65.17 31.09 -8.81
CA GLY A 167 -64.69 32.48 -8.88
C GLY A 167 -64.60 32.98 -10.31
N THR A 168 -65.69 33.55 -10.78
CA THR A 168 -65.92 34.22 -12.07
C THR A 168 -65.15 35.55 -12.17
N THR A 169 -64.46 35.84 -13.29
CA THR A 169 -64.41 37.16 -13.99
C THR A 169 -63.45 37.06 -15.19
N ARG A 170 -63.89 37.13 -16.45
CA ARG A 170 -64.44 38.25 -17.27
C ARG A 170 -63.34 39.18 -17.81
N THR A 171 -63.28 39.23 -19.15
CA THR A 171 -63.08 40.43 -20.02
C THR A 171 -61.84 40.43 -20.92
N GLY A 172 -62.12 40.49 -22.23
CA GLY A 172 -61.26 41.00 -23.31
C GLY A 172 -60.66 39.89 -24.19
N GLY A 173 -61.11 39.59 -25.41
CA GLY A 173 -61.95 40.34 -26.32
C GLY A 173 -61.14 41.29 -27.20
N ASP A 174 -60.63 40.75 -28.33
CA ASP A 174 -60.62 41.36 -29.67
C ASP A 174 -59.72 42.58 -29.99
N PHE A 175 -58.71 42.43 -30.86
CA PHE A 175 -58.75 42.78 -32.31
C PHE A 175 -57.34 42.73 -32.93
N SER A 176 -57.34 42.61 -34.26
CA SER A 176 -56.20 42.60 -35.20
C SER A 176 -55.23 43.76 -35.11
#